data_AF-A0A017HN85-F1
#
_entry.id   AF-A0A017HN85-F1
#
_cell.length_a   1.000
_cell.length_b   1.000
_cell.length_c   1.000
_cell.angle_alpha   90.00
_cell.angle_beta   90.00
_cell.angle_gamma   90.00
#
_symmetry.space_group_name_H-M   'P 1'
#
loop_
_entity.id
_entity.type
_entity.pdbx_description
1 polymer ?
#
loop_
_entity_poly.entity_id
_entity_poly.type
_entity_poly.pdbx_seq_one_letter_code
_entity_poly.pdbx_strand_id
1 'polypeptide(L)'
;MAKGALFVSWGELIPGREETGSNVLQDAMAYLGRMQAEGRIEGAEAVILEPVGGTALGFVLVRGERDTLAALRVSPEFLRIVVGIQLVHRNVAVVWGHTGAEMGQLLGIWAEREAELLGEHV
;
A
#
# COMPACT_ATOMS: atom_id res chain seq x y z
N MET A 1 7.76 -16.61 -9.37
CA MET A 1 8.03 -15.18 -9.64
C MET A 1 8.09 -14.46 -8.29
N ALA A 2 8.72 -13.29 -8.19
CA ALA A 2 8.90 -12.61 -6.92
C ALA A 2 7.56 -11.98 -6.49
N LYS A 3 7.06 -12.37 -5.32
CA LYS A 3 5.83 -11.81 -4.75
C LYS A 3 6.14 -10.56 -3.96
N GLY A 4 5.25 -9.57 -4.05
CA GLY A 4 5.32 -8.34 -3.29
C GLY A 4 3.97 -7.92 -2.75
N ALA A 5 3.97 -6.80 -2.05
CA ALA A 5 2.76 -6.13 -1.64
C ALA A 5 2.84 -4.62 -1.91
N LEU A 6 1.70 -4.00 -2.18
CA LEU A 6 1.52 -2.57 -2.04
C LEU A 6 0.72 -2.30 -0.78
N PHE A 7 1.23 -1.40 0.04
CA PHE A 7 0.51 -0.85 1.18
C PHE A 7 -0.03 0.53 0.77
N VAL A 8 -1.35 0.66 0.77
CA VAL A 8 -2.07 1.91 0.46
C VAL A 8 -2.82 2.35 1.70
N SER A 9 -2.43 3.46 2.33
CA SER A 9 -3.08 3.96 3.54
C SER A 9 -3.65 5.36 3.36
N TRP A 10 -4.62 5.70 4.21
CA TRP A 10 -5.21 7.03 4.29
C TRP A 10 -5.47 7.40 5.76
N GLY A 11 -5.44 8.70 6.05
CA GLY A 11 -5.76 9.27 7.35
C GLY A 11 -7.18 9.83 7.41
N GLU A 12 -7.37 10.84 8.25
CA GLU A 12 -8.64 11.55 8.44
C GLU A 12 -9.19 12.13 7.14
N LEU A 13 -10.53 12.17 7.04
CA LEU A 13 -11.19 12.96 6.00
C LEU A 13 -10.88 14.44 6.17
N ILE A 14 -10.73 15.12 5.04
CA ILE A 14 -10.63 16.57 5.00
C ILE A 14 -12.02 17.15 5.28
N PRO A 15 -12.17 18.10 6.23
CA PRO A 15 -13.47 18.70 6.54
C PRO A 15 -14.17 19.27 5.30
N GLY A 16 -15.48 19.01 5.17
CA GLY A 16 -16.30 19.42 4.03
C GLY A 16 -16.23 18.48 2.82
N ARG A 17 -15.58 17.31 2.95
CA ARG A 17 -15.45 16.28 1.91
C ARG A 17 -16.12 14.96 2.29
N GLU A 18 -16.96 14.96 3.31
CA GLU A 18 -17.48 13.75 3.96
C GLU A 18 -18.25 12.85 2.99
N GLU A 19 -19.18 13.44 2.22
CA GLU A 19 -19.96 12.71 1.21
C GLU A 19 -19.07 12.19 0.07
N THR A 20 -18.13 13.02 -0.42
CA THR A 20 -17.22 12.64 -1.50
C THR A 20 -16.22 11.56 -1.07
N GLY A 21 -15.77 11.60 0.18
CA GLY A 21 -14.77 10.67 0.73
C GLY A 21 -15.26 9.22 0.73
N SER A 22 -16.51 9.01 1.14
CA SER A 22 -17.13 7.67 1.10
C SER A 22 -17.15 7.10 -0.31
N ASN A 23 -17.59 7.89 -1.29
CA ASN A 23 -17.68 7.46 -2.70
C ASN A 23 -16.30 7.12 -3.27
N VAL A 24 -15.28 7.94 -2.98
CA VAL A 24 -13.90 7.71 -3.46
C VAL A 24 -13.31 6.40 -2.95
N LEU A 25 -13.54 6.06 -1.67
CA LEU A 25 -13.07 4.77 -1.13
C LEU A 25 -13.85 3.59 -1.72
N GLN A 26 -15.15 3.74 -1.97
CA GLN A 26 -15.95 2.71 -2.65
C GLN A 26 -15.46 2.45 -4.07
N ASP A 27 -15.16 3.51 -4.84
CA ASP A 27 -14.59 3.40 -6.18
C ASP A 27 -13.22 2.71 -6.17
N ALA A 28 -12.38 3.02 -5.17
CA ALA A 28 -11.10 2.36 -4.98
C ALA A 28 -11.27 0.86 -4.68
N MET A 29 -12.23 0.48 -3.83
CA MET A 29 -12.52 -0.92 -3.53
C MET A 29 -13.07 -1.66 -4.75
N ALA A 30 -13.96 -1.03 -5.52
CA ALA A 30 -14.49 -1.59 -6.75
C ALA A 30 -13.37 -1.84 -7.77
N TYR A 31 -12.44 -0.91 -7.92
CA TYR A 31 -11.25 -1.08 -8.75
C TYR A 31 -10.42 -2.29 -8.33
N LEU A 32 -10.09 -2.42 -7.04
CA LEU A 32 -9.31 -3.56 -6.54
C LEU A 32 -10.04 -4.89 -6.74
N GLY A 33 -11.36 -4.90 -6.54
CA GLY A 33 -12.21 -6.06 -6.84
C GLY A 33 -12.12 -6.48 -8.31
N ARG A 34 -12.15 -5.54 -9.26
CA ARG A 34 -11.93 -5.82 -10.69
C ARG A 34 -10.53 -6.39 -10.95
N MET A 35 -9.49 -5.76 -10.41
CA MET A 35 -8.10 -6.22 -10.59
C MET A 35 -7.91 -7.65 -10.08
N GLN A 36 -8.58 -8.01 -8.98
CA GLN A 36 -8.54 -9.37 -8.44
C GLN A 36 -9.31 -10.35 -9.34
N ALA A 37 -10.50 -9.98 -9.81
CA ALA A 37 -11.29 -10.81 -10.71
C ALA A 37 -10.60 -11.07 -12.06
N GLU A 38 -9.83 -10.09 -12.55
CA GLU A 38 -9.00 -10.20 -13.76
C GLU A 38 -7.69 -10.99 -13.53
N GLY A 39 -7.40 -11.42 -12.30
CA GLY A 39 -6.16 -12.11 -11.95
C GLY A 39 -4.90 -11.22 -11.98
N ARG A 40 -5.06 -9.89 -12.02
CA ARG A 40 -3.94 -8.93 -12.03
C ARG A 40 -3.33 -8.76 -10.64
N ILE A 41 -4.10 -8.99 -9.58
CA ILE A 41 -3.61 -9.06 -8.20
C ILE A 41 -4.06 -10.39 -7.60
N GLU A 42 -3.27 -10.91 -6.66
CA GLU A 42 -3.60 -12.14 -5.93
C GLU A 42 -4.62 -11.90 -4.82
N GLY A 43 -4.66 -10.69 -4.28
CA GLY A 43 -5.64 -10.32 -3.27
C GLY A 43 -5.51 -8.86 -2.83
N ALA A 44 -6.59 -8.29 -2.31
CA ALA A 44 -6.58 -7.03 -1.59
C ALA A 44 -7.32 -7.17 -0.25
N GLU A 45 -6.68 -6.77 0.84
CA GLU A 45 -7.26 -6.80 2.18
C GLU A 45 -7.39 -5.37 2.71
N ALA A 46 -8.62 -4.90 2.88
CA ALA A 46 -8.91 -3.59 3.45
C ALA A 46 -9.13 -3.69 4.97
N VAL A 47 -8.46 -2.82 5.71
CA VAL A 47 -8.52 -2.76 7.17
C VAL A 47 -8.83 -1.34 7.61
N ILE A 48 -9.86 -1.19 8.44
CA ILE A 48 -10.16 0.04 9.17
C ILE A 48 -9.60 -0.12 10.58
N LEU A 49 -8.85 0.87 11.04
CA LEU A 49 -8.25 0.89 12.35
C LEU A 49 -9.19 1.57 13.35
N GLU A 50 -9.12 1.16 14.61
CA GLU A 50 -9.66 1.95 15.71
C GLU A 50 -8.96 3.32 15.78
N PRO A 51 -9.47 4.29 16.56
CA PRO A 51 -8.82 5.59 16.71
C PRO A 51 -7.36 5.45 17.17
N VAL A 52 -6.44 5.46 16.21
CA VAL A 52 -5.01 5.55 16.45
C VAL A 52 -4.66 7.03 16.43
N GLY A 53 -3.97 7.54 17.46
CA GLY A 53 -3.51 8.93 17.52
C GLY A 53 -2.40 9.26 16.50
N GLY A 54 -2.46 8.65 15.31
CA GLY A 54 -1.42 8.62 14.30
C GLY A 54 -1.93 8.96 12.90
N THR A 55 -1.10 8.68 11.90
CA THR A 55 -1.26 9.21 10.54
C THR A 55 -2.26 8.47 9.66
N ALA A 56 -2.58 7.21 9.95
CA ALA A 56 -3.46 6.37 9.14
C ALA A 56 -4.68 5.89 9.94
N LEU A 57 -5.87 5.99 9.35
CA LEU A 57 -7.13 5.46 9.89
C LEU A 57 -7.56 4.16 9.20
N GLY A 58 -6.99 3.88 8.02
CA GLY A 58 -7.23 2.65 7.29
C GLY A 58 -6.15 2.42 6.26
N PHE A 59 -6.07 1.18 5.81
CA PHE A 59 -5.18 0.79 4.74
C PHE A 59 -5.74 -0.38 3.93
N VAL A 60 -5.15 -0.60 2.77
CA VAL A 60 -5.33 -1.80 1.97
C VAL A 60 -3.97 -2.42 1.68
N LEU A 61 -3.85 -3.71 1.97
CA LEU A 61 -2.70 -4.51 1.57
C LEU A 61 -3.04 -5.27 0.27
N VAL A 62 -2.43 -4.83 -0.83
CA VAL A 62 -2.61 -5.45 -2.16
C VAL A 62 -1.44 -6.39 -2.41
N ARG A 63 -1.71 -7.68 -2.64
CA ARG A 63 -0.71 -8.73 -2.87
C ARG A 63 -0.73 -9.19 -4.32
N GLY A 64 0.43 -9.55 -4.85
CA GLY A 64 0.56 -10.06 -6.20
C GLY A 64 2.01 -10.19 -6.65
N GLU A 65 2.18 -10.48 -7.94
CA GLU A 65 3.49 -10.55 -8.57
C GLU A 65 4.14 -9.16 -8.66
N ARG A 66 5.44 -9.11 -8.37
CA ARG A 66 6.18 -7.86 -8.19
C ARG A 66 6.07 -6.93 -9.39
N ASP A 67 6.33 -7.44 -10.58
CA ASP A 67 6.33 -6.66 -11.82
C ASP A 67 4.92 -6.17 -12.16
N THR A 68 3.90 -7.01 -11.89
CA THR A 68 2.51 -6.63 -12.08
C THR A 68 2.10 -5.49 -11.14
N LEU A 69 2.48 -5.56 -9.87
CA LEU A 69 2.21 -4.49 -8.90
C LEU A 69 2.98 -3.21 -9.22
N ALA A 70 4.23 -3.33 -9.68
CA ALA A 70 5.03 -2.19 -10.12
C ALA A 70 4.39 -1.48 -11.33
N ALA A 71 3.92 -2.25 -12.31
CA ALA A 71 3.19 -1.72 -13.46
C ALA A 71 1.84 -1.11 -13.06
N LEU A 72 1.13 -1.74 -12.13
CA LEU A 72 -0.14 -1.23 -11.60
C LEU A 72 0.05 0.16 -10.98
N ARG A 73 1.09 0.34 -10.16
CA ARG A 73 1.38 1.57 -9.42
C ARG A 73 1.60 2.79 -10.31
N VAL A 74 2.10 2.59 -11.54
CA VAL A 74 2.33 3.67 -12.51
C VAL A 74 1.23 3.77 -13.57
N SER A 75 0.20 2.92 -13.49
CA SER A 75 -0.89 2.94 -14.45
C SER A 75 -1.75 4.20 -14.29
N PRO A 76 -2.24 4.80 -15.39
CA PRO A 76 -3.07 6.00 -15.30
C PRO A 76 -4.33 5.82 -14.44
N GLU A 77 -4.95 4.63 -14.48
CA GLU A 77 -6.14 4.34 -13.68
C GLU A 77 -5.82 4.32 -12.18
N PHE A 78 -4.76 3.63 -11.77
CA PHE A 78 -4.32 3.60 -10.37
C PHE A 78 -3.95 5.00 -9.86
N LEU A 79 -3.22 5.78 -10.67
CA LEU A 79 -2.84 7.15 -10.30
C LEU A 79 -4.07 8.05 -10.10
N ARG A 80 -5.11 7.92 -10.95
CA ARG A 80 -6.36 8.67 -10.77
C ARG A 80 -7.07 8.31 -9.47
N ILE A 81 -7.09 7.04 -9.10
CA ILE A 81 -7.68 6.58 -7.83
C ILE A 81 -6.91 7.18 -6.64
N VAL A 82 -5.58 7.06 -6.64
CA VAL A 82 -4.74 7.59 -5.55
C VAL A 82 -4.92 9.10 -5.41
N VAL A 83 -4.93 9.85 -6.53
CA VAL A 83 -5.19 11.30 -6.51
C VAL A 83 -6.59 11.61 -5.98
N GLY A 84 -7.60 10.82 -6.34
CA GLY A 84 -8.95 10.95 -5.78
C GLY A 84 -8.95 10.85 -4.25
N ILE A 85 -8.27 9.84 -3.71
CA ILE A 85 -8.15 9.64 -2.26
C ILE A 85 -7.40 10.82 -1.62
N GLN A 86 -6.33 11.31 -2.25
CA GLN A 86 -5.55 12.47 -1.75
C GLN A 86 -6.37 13.78 -1.68
N LEU A 87 -7.40 13.92 -2.51
CA LEU A 87 -8.26 15.11 -2.49
C LEU A 87 -9.29 15.11 -1.36
N VAL A 88 -9.50 13.97 -0.69
CA VAL A 88 -10.53 13.79 0.34
C VAL A 88 -9.98 13.29 1.68
N HIS A 89 -8.79 12.68 1.70
CA HIS A 89 -8.10 12.21 2.90
C HIS A 89 -6.73 12.87 3.10
N ARG A 90 -6.33 13.02 4.36
CA ARG A 90 -4.98 13.40 4.76
C ARG A 90 -4.05 12.17 4.77
N ASN A 91 -2.73 12.43 4.75
CA ASN A 91 -1.69 11.41 4.98
C ASN A 91 -1.79 10.16 4.08
N VAL A 92 -2.23 10.32 2.84
CA VAL A 92 -2.31 9.21 1.90
C VAL A 92 -0.92 8.75 1.52
N ALA A 93 -0.66 7.46 1.66
CA ALA A 93 0.62 6.85 1.30
C ALA A 93 0.40 5.62 0.41
N VAL A 94 1.28 5.47 -0.58
CA VAL A 94 1.39 4.27 -1.42
C VAL A 94 2.84 3.84 -1.38
N VAL A 95 3.12 2.73 -0.69
CA VAL A 95 4.49 2.24 -0.49
C VAL A 95 4.60 0.76 -0.82
N TRP A 96 5.82 0.33 -1.14
CA TRP A 96 6.11 -1.08 -1.30
C TRP A 96 6.14 -1.77 0.07
N GLY A 97 5.51 -2.93 0.17
CA GLY A 97 5.61 -3.83 1.31
C GLY A 97 6.47 -5.04 0.96
N HIS A 98 7.57 -5.21 1.68
CA HIS A 98 8.39 -6.42 1.58
C HIS A 98 7.73 -7.53 2.38
N THR A 99 7.37 -8.63 1.73
CA THR A 99 6.71 -9.79 2.37
C THR A 99 7.41 -11.08 1.96
N GLY A 100 7.20 -12.16 2.74
CA GLY A 100 7.75 -13.47 2.44
C GLY A 100 9.27 -13.45 2.24
N ALA A 101 9.73 -13.96 1.10
CA ALA A 101 11.16 -14.02 0.78
C ALA A 101 11.83 -12.64 0.66
N GLU A 102 11.13 -11.61 0.15
CA GLU A 102 11.69 -10.26 0.04
C GLU A 102 11.95 -9.64 1.41
N MET A 103 11.10 -9.94 2.40
CA MET A 103 11.31 -9.50 3.78
C MET A 103 12.58 -10.12 4.37
N GLY A 104 12.80 -11.42 4.13
CA GLY A 104 14.02 -12.11 4.57
C GLY A 104 15.30 -11.51 3.95
N GLN A 105 15.26 -11.16 2.67
CA GLN A 105 16.37 -10.48 1.99
C GLN A 105 16.67 -9.11 2.62
N LEU A 106 15.62 -8.31 2.90
CA LEU A 106 15.79 -7.01 3.53
C LEU A 106 16.36 -7.12 4.95
N LEU A 107 15.91 -8.11 5.73
CA LEU A 107 16.45 -8.40 7.06
C LEU A 107 17.94 -8.82 7.00
N GLY A 108 18.33 -9.60 5.99
CA GLY A 108 19.74 -9.94 5.75
C GLY A 108 20.59 -8.71 5.46
N ILE A 109 20.14 -7.83 4.57
CA ILE A 109 20.81 -6.56 4.27
C ILE A 109 20.95 -5.71 5.54
N TRP A 110 19.93 -5.65 6.39
CA TRP A 110 20.03 -4.92 7.66
C TRP A 110 21.09 -5.50 8.58
N ALA A 111 21.13 -6.83 8.77
CA ALA A 111 22.12 -7.47 9.61
C ALA A 111 23.56 -7.25 9.09
N GLU A 112 23.78 -7.39 7.78
CA GLU A 112 25.08 -7.12 7.15
C GLU A 112 25.51 -5.66 7.37
N ARG A 113 24.59 -4.72 7.14
CA ARG A 113 24.85 -3.29 7.31
C ARG A 113 25.09 -2.89 8.75
N GLU A 114 24.42 -3.54 9.70
CA GLU A 114 24.64 -3.33 11.13
C GLU A 114 26.06 -3.77 11.54
N ALA A 115 26.49 -4.97 11.13
CA ALA A 115 27.84 -5.47 11.42
C ALA A 115 28.93 -4.56 10.83
N GLU A 116 28.76 -4.13 9.57
CA GLU A 116 29.68 -3.21 8.89
C GLU A 116 29.80 -1.85 9.61
N LEU A 117 28.68 -1.33 10.13
CA LEU A 117 28.65 -0.03 10.82
C LEU A 117 29.20 -0.11 12.25
N LEU A 118 29.00 -1.24 12.93
CA LEU A 118 29.48 -1.46 14.30
C LEU A 118 30.96 -1.89 14.35
N GLY A 119 31.59 -2.16 13.20
CA GLY A 119 32.99 -2.58 13.13
C GLY A 119 33.20 -4.01 13.60
N GLU A 120 32.14 -4.81 13.69
CA GLU A 120 32.23 -6.25 13.91
C GLU A 120 32.66 -6.88 12.58
N HIS A 121 33.96 -6.86 12.32
CA HIS A 121 34.54 -7.62 11.23
C HIS A 121 34.28 -9.12 11.48
N VAL A 122 33.40 -9.71 10.66
CA VAL A 122 33.21 -11.16 10.53
C VAL A 122 34.53 -11.84 10.16
#